data_AF-A0A101M796-F1
#
_entry.id   AF-A0A101M796-F1
#
_cell.length_a   1.000
_cell.length_b   1.000
_cell.length_c   1.000
_cell.angle_alpha   90.00
_cell.angle_beta   90.00
_cell.angle_gamma   90.00
#
_symmetry.space_group_name_H-M   'P 1'
#
loop_
_entity.id
_entity.type
_entity.pdbx_description
1 polymer ?
#
loop_
_entity_poly.entity_id
_entity_poly.type
_entity_poly.pdbx_seq_one_letter_code
_entity_poly.pdbx_strand_id
1 'polypeptide(L)'
;MFCTLNLQGQVNPCLKTGQPAEYSLEVAMSNDSDNIKQALAQALVKVEAGGDIVITTSVIDNVTEPLAEAIKAAYAGVFTTQELAALSNLVFQATSDEKFYDWEMPTLVGYTREEMQRLGEKLRALAVL
;
A
#
# COMPACT_ATOMS: atom_id res chain seq x y z
N MET A 1 -32.20 1.75 14.10
CA MET A 1 -32.50 0.42 14.67
C MET A 1 -33.19 -0.38 13.58
N PHE A 2 -32.47 -1.28 12.90
CA PHE A 2 -33.05 -2.10 11.84
C PHE A 2 -33.16 -3.54 12.34
N CYS A 3 -34.38 -4.07 12.38
CA CYS A 3 -34.65 -5.48 12.59
C CYS A 3 -35.06 -6.07 11.25
N THR A 4 -34.31 -7.04 10.73
CA THR A 4 -34.71 -7.82 9.56
C THR A 4 -35.46 -9.06 10.01
N LEU A 5 -36.63 -9.28 9.42
CA LEU A 5 -37.39 -10.53 9.52
C LEU A 5 -36.78 -11.54 8.55
N ASN A 6 -36.56 -12.79 8.97
CA ASN A 6 -36.26 -13.85 8.02
C ASN A 6 -37.55 -14.36 7.36
N LEU A 7 -37.42 -15.10 6.26
CA LEU A 7 -38.53 -15.67 5.48
C LEU A 7 -39.36 -16.74 6.23
N GLN A 8 -39.04 -17.05 7.49
CA GLN A 8 -39.76 -17.99 8.35
C GLN A 8 -40.47 -17.30 9.53
N GLY A 9 -40.51 -15.97 9.57
CA GLY A 9 -41.34 -15.21 10.52
C GLY A 9 -40.84 -15.23 11.97
N GLN A 10 -39.59 -15.62 12.22
CA GLN A 10 -39.00 -15.55 13.56
C GLN A 10 -38.22 -14.25 13.76
N VAL A 11 -38.45 -13.60 14.91
CA VAL A 11 -37.77 -12.37 15.33
C VAL A 11 -36.43 -12.73 15.94
N ASN A 12 -35.33 -12.37 15.29
CA ASN A 12 -33.99 -12.51 15.88
C ASN A 12 -33.77 -11.45 16.99
N PRO A 13 -33.09 -11.79 18.09
CA PRO A 13 -32.79 -10.83 19.14
C PRO A 13 -31.86 -9.72 18.62
N CYS A 14 -32.21 -8.47 18.93
CA CYS A 14 -31.50 -7.27 18.50
C CYS A 14 -30.03 -7.30 18.98
N LEU A 15 -29.09 -7.27 18.04
CA LEU A 15 -27.68 -7.01 18.35
C LEU A 15 -27.56 -5.60 18.95
N LYS A 16 -27.10 -5.53 20.21
CA LYS A 16 -26.83 -4.27 20.92
C LYS A 16 -25.77 -3.48 20.15
N THR A 17 -26.17 -2.34 19.61
CA THR A 17 -25.26 -1.29 19.15
C THR A 17 -24.59 -0.65 20.35
N GLY A 18 -23.26 -0.73 20.44
CA GLY A 18 -22.48 0.10 21.37
C GLY A 18 -21.33 -0.64 22.05
N GLN A 19 -20.22 -0.77 21.35
CA GLN A 19 -18.88 -0.71 21.93
C GLN A 19 -17.90 -0.38 20.78
N PRO A 20 -17.00 0.62 20.94
CA PRO A 20 -15.94 0.81 19.98
C PRO A 20 -15.08 -0.44 20.02
N ALA A 21 -14.93 -1.11 18.88
CA ALA A 21 -13.89 -2.09 18.73
C ALA A 21 -12.57 -1.33 18.83
N GLU A 22 -12.00 -1.29 20.03
CA GLU A 22 -10.58 -1.11 20.24
C GLU A 22 -9.91 -2.33 19.60
N TYR A 23 -9.80 -2.27 18.27
CA TYR A 23 -9.01 -3.22 17.52
C TYR A 23 -7.57 -2.81 17.78
N SER A 24 -6.96 -3.46 18.78
CA SER A 24 -5.52 -3.60 18.88
C SER A 24 -5.05 -4.33 17.62
N LEU A 25 -4.90 -3.57 16.54
CA LEU A 25 -4.20 -3.97 15.34
C LEU A 25 -2.74 -3.68 15.61
N GLU A 26 -2.07 -4.59 16.30
CA GLU A 26 -0.66 -4.87 16.07
C GLU A 26 -0.53 -5.46 14.65
N VAL A 27 -0.85 -4.65 13.64
CA VAL A 27 -0.67 -5.00 12.23
C VAL A 27 0.76 -4.66 11.91
N ALA A 28 1.56 -5.72 11.88
CA ALA A 28 2.82 -5.88 11.16
C ALA A 28 3.47 -4.56 10.74
N MET A 29 4.47 -4.14 11.53
CA MET A 29 5.41 -3.08 11.18
C MET A 29 5.79 -3.16 9.71
N SER A 30 5.37 -2.12 8.97
CA SER A 30 5.60 -1.92 7.55
C SER A 30 7.10 -2.02 7.22
N ASN A 31 7.49 -3.11 6.55
CA ASN A 31 8.85 -3.36 6.08
C ASN A 31 9.40 -2.25 5.17
N ASP A 32 8.53 -1.38 4.65
CA ASP A 32 8.90 -0.37 3.66
C ASP A 32 9.63 0.84 4.26
N SER A 33 9.28 1.21 5.49
CA SER A 33 10.03 2.20 6.26
C SER A 33 11.47 1.74 6.51
N ASP A 34 11.64 0.47 6.87
CA ASP A 34 12.94 -0.13 7.14
C ASP A 34 13.74 -0.32 5.85
N ASN A 35 13.09 -0.68 4.74
CA ASN A 35 13.71 -0.74 3.42
C ASN A 35 14.23 0.63 2.96
N ILE A 36 13.45 1.70 3.14
CA ILE A 36 13.87 3.07 2.80
C ILE A 36 15.08 3.49 3.66
N LYS A 37 15.01 3.27 4.98
CA LYS A 37 16.13 3.58 5.90
C LYS A 37 17.40 2.81 5.52
N GLN A 38 17.27 1.52 5.20
CA GLN A 38 18.42 0.68 4.82
C GLN A 38 19.02 1.12 3.48
N ALA A 39 18.19 1.44 2.49
CA ALA A 39 18.65 1.96 1.20
C ALA A 39 19.37 3.31 1.36
N LEU A 40 18.84 4.21 2.19
CA LEU A 40 19.46 5.48 2.55
C LEU A 40 20.80 5.28 3.25
N ALA A 41 20.88 4.38 4.24
CA ALA A 41 22.11 4.06 4.94
C ALA A 41 23.20 3.59 3.96
N GLN A 42 22.86 2.68 3.05
CA GLN A 42 23.79 2.18 2.03
C GLN A 42 24.25 3.27 1.06
N ALA A 43 23.34 4.15 0.65
CA ALA A 43 23.68 5.26 -0.24
C ALA A 43 24.63 6.25 0.45
N LEU A 44 24.32 6.63 1.69
CA LEU A 44 25.14 7.55 2.48
C LEU A 44 26.56 7.01 2.71
N VAL A 45 26.70 5.72 3.04
CA VAL A 45 28.02 5.08 3.20
C VAL A 45 28.82 5.10 1.90
N LYS A 46 28.18 4.91 0.74
CA LYS A 46 28.86 4.97 -0.57
C LYS A 46 29.36 6.37 -0.90
N VAL A 47 28.54 7.38 -0.63
CA VAL A 47 28.88 8.78 -0.88
C VAL A 47 29.96 9.27 0.10
N GLU A 48 29.92 8.80 1.34
CA GLU A 48 30.99 9.04 2.31
C GLU A 48 32.31 8.40 1.89
N ALA A 49 32.28 7.16 1.39
CA ALA A 49 33.46 6.48 0.86
C ALA A 49 34.04 7.19 -0.39
N GLY A 50 33.21 7.88 -1.15
CA GLY A 50 33.63 8.75 -2.26
C GLY A 50 34.28 10.06 -1.81
N GLY A 51 34.17 10.42 -0.52
CA GLY A 51 34.68 11.67 0.04
C GLY A 51 33.81 12.89 -0.25
N ASP A 52 32.63 12.68 -0.84
CA ASP A 52 31.70 13.77 -1.18
C ASP A 52 30.97 14.31 0.05
N ILE A 53 30.73 13.46 1.05
CA ILE A 53 30.16 13.81 2.35
C ILE A 53 31.00 13.21 3.48
N VAL A 54 30.90 13.79 4.68
CA VAL A 54 31.51 13.24 5.90
C VAL A 54 30.43 13.13 6.96
N ILE A 55 30.19 11.91 7.46
CA ILE A 55 29.18 11.65 8.47
C ILE A 55 29.89 11.60 9.82
N THR A 56 29.66 12.62 10.65
CA THR A 56 30.38 12.78 11.92
C THR A 56 29.75 12.00 13.08
N THR A 57 28.57 11.42 12.87
CA THR A 57 27.86 10.60 13.87
C THR A 57 28.26 9.13 13.73
N SER A 58 28.42 8.44 14.86
CA SER A 58 28.61 6.99 14.89
C SER A 58 27.31 6.20 14.72
N VAL A 59 26.16 6.89 14.77
CA VAL A 59 24.83 6.29 14.62
C VAL A 59 24.23 6.80 13.31
N ILE A 60 24.24 5.94 12.29
CA ILE A 60 23.72 6.23 10.94
C ILE A 60 22.20 6.48 10.97
N ASP A 61 21.49 5.80 11.87
CA ASP A 61 20.04 5.88 12.02
C ASP A 61 19.56 7.31 12.31
N ASN A 62 20.33 8.07 13.10
CA ASN A 62 20.04 9.47 13.42
C ASN A 62 20.00 10.38 12.17
N VAL A 63 20.64 9.97 11.08
CA VAL A 63 20.66 10.69 9.81
C VAL A 63 19.60 10.09 8.87
N THR A 64 19.52 8.76 8.78
CA THR A 64 18.63 8.10 7.83
C THR A 64 17.16 8.20 8.22
N GLU A 65 16.82 8.25 9.50
CA GLU A 65 15.43 8.36 9.98
C GLU A 65 14.75 9.67 9.56
N PRO A 66 15.30 10.87 9.84
CA PRO A 66 14.68 12.12 9.37
C PRO A 66 14.70 12.25 7.84
N LEU A 67 15.69 11.69 7.15
CA LEU A 67 15.73 11.63 5.68
C LEU A 67 14.64 10.72 5.11
N ALA A 68 14.43 9.54 5.71
CA ALA A 68 13.36 8.63 5.31
C ALA A 68 11.99 9.28 5.51
N GLU A 69 11.77 9.97 6.63
CA GLU A 69 10.52 10.70 6.87
C GLU A 69 10.34 11.88 5.90
N ALA A 70 11.39 12.60 5.53
CA ALA A 70 11.31 13.67 4.52
C ALA A 70 10.97 13.12 3.13
N ILE A 71 11.56 11.99 2.74
CA ILE A 71 11.23 11.30 1.47
C ILE A 71 9.78 10.82 1.51
N LYS A 72 9.35 10.20 2.60
CA LYS A 72 7.96 9.81 2.79
C LYS A 72 7.06 11.03 2.69
N ALA A 73 7.35 12.15 3.35
CA ALA A 73 6.52 13.35 3.24
C ALA A 73 6.45 13.91 1.80
N ALA A 74 7.52 13.76 1.01
CA ALA A 74 7.53 14.17 -0.40
C ALA A 74 6.73 13.22 -1.31
N TYR A 75 6.64 11.93 -0.97
CA TYR A 75 5.94 10.90 -1.76
C TYR A 75 4.53 10.56 -1.21
N ALA A 76 4.30 10.81 0.08
CA ALA A 76 3.04 10.64 0.77
C ALA A 76 2.10 11.74 0.29
N GLY A 77 1.15 11.36 -0.56
CA GLY A 77 0.17 12.29 -1.09
C GLY A 77 -0.20 12.05 -2.54
N VAL A 78 0.47 11.14 -3.26
CA VAL A 78 0.06 10.83 -4.64
C VAL A 78 -1.21 9.97 -4.64
N PHE A 79 -1.29 8.95 -3.77
CA PHE A 79 -2.47 8.11 -3.57
C PHE A 79 -2.59 7.69 -2.11
N THR A 80 -3.81 7.69 -1.59
CA THR A 80 -4.19 7.05 -0.32
C THR A 80 -4.23 5.52 -0.49
N THR A 81 -4.14 4.78 0.62
CA THR A 81 -4.29 3.32 0.63
C THR A 81 -5.61 2.87 0.00
N GLN A 82 -6.70 3.62 0.23
CA GLN A 82 -8.00 3.37 -0.37
C GLN A 82 -7.99 3.56 -1.90
N GLU A 83 -7.34 4.61 -2.40
CA GLU A 83 -7.21 4.85 -3.84
C GLU A 83 -6.37 3.76 -4.51
N LEU A 84 -5.27 3.33 -3.89
CA LEU A 84 -4.46 2.22 -4.38
C LEU A 84 -5.23 0.90 -4.42
N ALA A 85 -6.03 0.61 -3.39
CA ALA A 85 -6.91 -0.56 -3.37
C ALA A 85 -7.99 -0.49 -4.47
N ALA A 86 -8.58 0.70 -4.69
CA ALA A 86 -9.56 0.91 -5.75
C ALA A 86 -8.96 0.71 -7.14
N LEU A 87 -7.77 1.26 -7.40
CA LEU A 87 -7.03 1.07 -8.65
C LEU A 87 -6.65 -0.40 -8.88
N SER A 88 -6.18 -1.08 -7.84
CA SER A 88 -5.89 -2.52 -7.91
C SER A 88 -7.13 -3.34 -8.29
N ASN A 89 -8.28 -3.07 -7.66
CA ASN A 89 -9.54 -3.75 -7.98
C ASN A 89 -10.02 -3.46 -9.41
N LEU A 90 -9.88 -2.22 -9.87
CA LEU A 90 -10.18 -1.84 -11.25
C LEU A 90 -9.35 -2.65 -12.24
N VAL A 91 -8.06 -2.80 -11.98
CA VAL A 91 -7.15 -3.60 -12.80
C VAL A 91 -7.56 -5.06 -12.87
N PHE A 92 -7.89 -5.68 -11.73
CA PHE A 92 -8.34 -7.07 -11.71
C PHE A 92 -9.68 -7.26 -12.42
N GLN A 93 -10.61 -6.31 -12.27
CA GLN A 93 -11.87 -6.31 -13.03
C GLN A 93 -11.60 -6.23 -14.54
N ALA A 94 -10.77 -5.28 -14.98
CA ALA A 94 -10.46 -5.06 -16.38
C ALA A 94 -9.78 -6.28 -17.04
N THR A 95 -8.89 -6.95 -16.31
CA THR A 95 -8.14 -8.12 -16.81
C THR A 95 -8.86 -9.46 -16.62
N SER A 96 -10.05 -9.46 -16.02
CA SER A 96 -10.83 -10.69 -15.78
C SER A 96 -11.50 -11.26 -17.03
N ASP A 97 -11.81 -10.41 -18.02
CA ASP A 97 -12.34 -10.81 -19.32
C ASP A 97 -11.24 -10.71 -20.38
N GLU A 98 -10.72 -11.88 -20.77
CA GLU A 98 -9.66 -12.02 -21.75
C GLU A 98 -10.04 -11.45 -23.12
N LYS A 99 -11.31 -11.62 -23.54
CA LYS A 99 -11.77 -11.17 -24.85
C LYS A 99 -11.90 -9.66 -24.91
N PHE A 100 -12.33 -9.06 -23.81
CA PHE A 100 -12.43 -7.62 -23.69
C PHE A 100 -11.04 -6.96 -23.61
N TYR A 101 -10.15 -7.51 -22.76
CA TYR A 101 -8.84 -6.92 -22.56
C TYR A 101 -7.89 -7.13 -23.73
N ASP A 102 -7.93 -8.25 -24.46
CA ASP A 102 -6.95 -8.49 -25.54
C ASP A 102 -7.24 -7.72 -26.84
N TRP A 103 -8.44 -7.17 -27.00
CA TRP A 103 -8.86 -6.61 -28.28
C TRP A 103 -8.30 -5.20 -28.51
N GLU A 104 -8.53 -4.25 -27.60
CA GLU A 104 -8.05 -2.86 -27.76
C GLU A 104 -7.25 -2.34 -26.57
N MET A 105 -7.50 -2.88 -25.37
CA MET A 105 -6.87 -2.40 -24.15
C MET A 105 -5.34 -2.49 -24.12
N PRO A 106 -4.64 -3.47 -24.73
CA PRO A 106 -3.19 -3.57 -24.59
C PRO A 106 -2.49 -2.46 -25.39
N THR A 107 -3.09 -2.07 -26.52
CA THR A 107 -2.62 -0.97 -27.35
C THR A 107 -2.91 0.40 -26.72
N LEU A 108 -4.07 0.54 -26.06
CA LEU A 108 -4.47 1.80 -25.42
C LEU A 108 -3.70 2.05 -24.11
N VAL A 109 -3.50 1.00 -23.32
CA VAL A 109 -2.87 1.09 -21.99
C VAL A 109 -1.35 0.88 -22.08
N GLY A 110 -0.87 0.21 -23.13
CA GLY A 110 0.55 -0.10 -23.34
C GLY A 110 1.05 -1.27 -22.48
N TYR A 111 0.14 -2.04 -21.90
CA TYR A 111 0.43 -3.20 -21.05
C TYR A 111 -0.31 -4.42 -21.60
N THR A 112 0.38 -5.55 -21.70
CA THR A 112 -0.29 -6.84 -21.86
C THR A 112 -1.15 -7.13 -20.63
N ARG A 113 -2.08 -8.06 -20.77
CA ARG A 113 -2.99 -8.45 -19.68
C ARG A 113 -2.22 -8.92 -18.45
N GLU A 114 -1.18 -9.73 -18.67
CA GLU A 114 -0.33 -10.28 -17.61
C GLU A 114 0.47 -9.18 -16.92
N GLU A 115 0.99 -8.21 -17.68
CA GLU A 115 1.71 -7.08 -17.08
C GLU A 115 0.77 -6.16 -16.30
N MET A 116 -0.47 -5.99 -16.76
CA MET A 116 -1.47 -5.23 -16.03
C MET A 116 -1.89 -5.94 -14.76
N GLN A 117 -2.08 -7.27 -14.77
CA GLN A 117 -2.33 -8.05 -13.55
C GLN A 117 -1.20 -7.88 -12.52
N ARG A 118 0.06 -7.97 -12.97
CA ARG A 118 1.24 -7.71 -12.12
C ARG A 118 1.25 -6.29 -11.55
N LEU A 119 0.79 -5.29 -12.32
CA LEU A 119 0.63 -3.93 -11.82
C LEU A 119 -0.46 -3.86 -10.74
N GLY A 120 -1.59 -4.52 -10.94
CA GLY A 120 -2.67 -4.62 -9.94
C GLY A 120 -2.20 -5.24 -8.62
N GLU A 121 -1.35 -6.26 -8.69
CA GLU A 121 -0.72 -6.88 -7.52
C GLU A 121 0.21 -5.92 -6.77
N LYS A 122 1.07 -5.18 -7.51
CA LYS A 122 1.94 -4.16 -6.92
C LYS A 122 1.14 -3.07 -6.21
N LEU A 123 0.07 -2.57 -6.85
CA LEU A 123 -0.83 -1.57 -6.26
C LEU A 123 -1.50 -2.10 -4.99
N ARG A 124 -1.91 -3.38 -4.99
CA ARG A 124 -2.50 -4.00 -3.80
C ARG A 124 -1.51 -4.11 -2.65
N ALA A 125 -0.26 -4.48 -2.93
CA ALA A 125 0.78 -4.56 -1.92
C ALA A 125 1.02 -3.18 -1.29
N LEU A 126 1.03 -2.12 -2.10
CA LEU A 126 1.17 -0.75 -1.61
C LEU A 126 -0.02 -0.25 -0.79
N ALA A 127 -1.24 -0.76 -1.05
CA ALA A 127 -2.44 -0.40 -0.33
C ALA A 127 -2.55 -0.98 1.09
N VAL A 128 -1.71 -1.96 1.43
CA VAL A 128 -1.70 -2.67 2.73
C VAL A 128 -0.61 -2.13 3.67
N LEU A 129 0.24 -1.22 3.18
CA LEU A 129 1.28 -0.52 3.95
C LEU A 129 0.71 0.64 4.76
#